data_AF-A0A3M1HM53-F1
#
_entry.id   AF-A0A3M1HM53-F1
#
_cell.length_a   1.000
_cell.length_b   1.000
_cell.length_c   1.000
_cell.angle_alpha   90.00
_cell.angle_beta   90.00
_cell.angle_gamma   90.00
#
_symmetry.space_group_name_H-M   'P 1'
#
loop_
_entity.id
_entity.type
_entity.pdbx_description
1 polymer ?
#
loop_
_entity_poly.entity_id
_entity_poly.type
_entity_poly.pdbx_seq_one_letter_code
_entity_poly.pdbx_strand_id
1 'polypeptide(L)'
;MEHIIITYLIGWIKGIAFLLWIPSIMGVEFSLQGKFLFSILLAWVILPQNIPENLPLLLLATQEAFYGMMIGILLCCLEKGLSQTGKWSQVPIYGIDKYFLLLGWIYLLSIQFPYFLFLALAKNPFSQGGIENIRALPLLFSKLFILAFTVAFPFLLAMTFYEVLKGLSTRIFLQDSSKWHKEGILPFLFAIILFLLAPFWIPHLLHTSLDQLVF
;
A
#
# COMPACT_ATOMS: atom_id res chain seq x y z
N MET A 1 35.26 5.32 7.70
CA MET A 1 34.26 5.42 8.80
C MET A 1 33.15 6.40 8.45
N GLU A 2 33.48 7.60 7.94
CA GLU A 2 32.50 8.64 7.56
C GLU A 2 31.45 8.17 6.54
N HIS A 3 31.86 7.45 5.49
CA HIS A 3 30.92 6.91 4.50
C HIS A 3 29.83 6.03 5.10
N ILE A 4 30.16 5.18 6.09
CA ILE A 4 29.19 4.26 6.73
C ILE A 4 28.09 5.06 7.46
N ILE A 5 28.50 6.12 8.17
CA ILE A 5 27.58 6.98 8.93
C ILE A 5 26.65 7.72 7.96
N ILE A 6 27.17 8.21 6.85
CA ILE A 6 26.39 8.91 5.82
C ILE A 6 25.37 7.96 5.16
N THR A 7 25.79 6.75 4.77
CA THR A 7 24.89 5.72 4.23
C THR A 7 23.74 5.41 5.17
N TYR A 8 24.07 5.25 6.45
CA TYR A 8 23.09 5.00 7.49
C TYR A 8 22.11 6.16 7.65
N LEU A 9 22.62 7.40 7.71
CA LEU A 9 21.81 8.61 7.84
C LEU A 9 20.82 8.76 6.67
N ILE A 10 21.27 8.50 5.44
CA ILE A 10 20.42 8.57 4.24
C ILE A 10 19.32 7.49 4.27
N GLY A 11 19.68 6.25 4.58
CA GLY A 11 18.71 5.17 4.74
C GLY A 11 17.69 5.48 5.83
N TRP A 12 18.13 6.12 6.91
CA TRP A 12 17.26 6.54 8.01
C TRP A 12 16.27 7.65 7.60
N ILE A 13 16.74 8.68 6.89
CA ILE A 13 15.89 9.76 6.36
C ILE A 13 14.79 9.18 5.46
N LYS A 14 15.14 8.25 4.56
CA LYS A 14 14.19 7.54 3.72
C LYS A 14 13.19 6.74 4.53
N GLY A 15 13.66 6.04 5.55
CA GLY A 15 12.81 5.25 6.43
C GLY A 15 11.81 6.09 7.20
N ILE A 16 12.24 7.22 7.76
CA ILE A 16 11.35 8.20 8.37
C ILE A 16 10.32 8.67 7.36
N ALA A 17 10.76 9.13 6.18
CA ALA A 17 9.85 9.63 5.15
C ALA A 17 8.83 8.56 4.72
N PHE A 18 9.22 7.29 4.61
CA PHE A 18 8.29 6.20 4.37
C PHE A 18 7.25 6.04 5.49
N LEU A 19 7.70 5.96 6.74
CA LEU A 19 6.80 5.73 7.89
C LEU A 19 5.85 6.89 8.17
N LEU A 20 6.27 8.13 7.87
CA LEU A 20 5.45 9.33 8.09
C LEU A 20 4.15 9.32 7.28
N TRP A 21 4.10 8.59 6.17
CA TRP A 21 2.98 8.62 5.23
C TRP A 21 2.05 7.41 5.33
N ILE A 22 2.30 6.47 6.24
CA ILE A 22 1.51 5.24 6.39
C ILE A 22 0.53 5.42 7.56
N PRO A 23 -0.79 5.57 7.31
CA PRO A 23 -1.77 5.87 8.34
C PRO A 23 -1.84 4.82 9.45
N SER A 24 -1.77 3.52 9.11
CA SER A 24 -1.80 2.43 10.08
C SER A 24 -0.64 2.53 11.08
N ILE A 25 0.57 2.84 10.61
CA ILE A 25 1.74 3.06 11.45
C ILE A 25 1.61 4.39 12.18
N MET A 26 1.08 5.42 11.51
CA MET A 26 0.92 6.76 12.08
C MET A 26 -0.23 6.91 13.07
N GLY A 27 -1.08 5.89 13.22
CA GLY A 27 -2.16 5.85 14.18
C GLY A 27 -1.71 6.12 15.63
N VAL A 28 -2.69 6.42 16.48
CA VAL A 28 -2.50 6.65 17.93
C VAL A 28 -1.95 5.40 18.63
N GLU A 29 -2.11 4.23 18.00
CA GLU A 29 -1.70 2.92 18.50
C GLU A 29 -0.17 2.78 18.61
N PHE A 30 0.61 3.53 17.83
CA PHE A 30 2.06 3.49 17.86
C PHE A 30 2.65 4.75 18.50
N SER A 31 3.43 4.57 19.57
CA SER A 31 4.12 5.69 20.22
C SER A 31 5.14 6.34 19.29
N LEU A 32 5.37 7.65 19.46
CA LEU A 32 6.39 8.39 18.68
C LEU A 32 7.78 7.73 18.82
N GLN A 33 8.11 7.23 20.01
CA GLN A 33 9.35 6.52 20.30
C GLN A 33 9.44 5.19 19.54
N GLY A 34 8.33 4.43 19.47
CA GLY A 34 8.27 3.20 18.68
C GLY A 34 8.46 3.46 17.19
N LYS A 35 7.84 4.52 16.65
CA LYS A 35 8.02 4.95 15.25
C LYS A 35 9.48 5.31 14.96
N PHE A 36 10.10 6.05 15.87
CA PHE A 36 11.50 6.45 15.78
C PHE A 36 12.44 5.24 15.81
N LEU A 37 12.29 4.34 16.78
CA LEU A 37 13.09 3.10 16.87
C LEU A 37 12.89 2.20 15.65
N PHE A 38 11.64 2.08 15.16
CA PHE A 38 11.36 1.31 13.96
C PHE A 38 12.01 1.92 12.72
N SER A 39 12.04 3.26 12.60
CA SER A 39 12.75 3.94 11.50
C SER A 39 14.26 3.66 11.51
N ILE A 40 14.87 3.59 12.71
CA ILE A 40 16.28 3.23 12.90
C ILE A 40 16.52 1.81 12.43
N LEU A 41 15.70 0.85 12.87
CA LEU A 41 15.80 -0.56 12.43
C LEU A 41 15.60 -0.69 10.93
N LEU A 42 14.62 0.03 10.37
CA LEU A 42 14.36 0.05 8.94
C LEU A 42 15.60 0.53 8.17
N ALA A 43 16.26 1.58 8.64
CA ALA A 43 17.46 2.15 8.03
C ALA A 43 18.58 1.11 7.82
N TRP A 44 18.72 0.13 8.73
CA TRP A 44 19.68 -0.97 8.58
C TRP A 44 19.34 -1.88 7.40
N VAL A 45 18.05 -2.08 7.14
CA VAL A 45 17.56 -2.97 6.08
C VAL A 45 17.63 -2.29 4.71
N ILE A 46 17.41 -0.97 4.65
CA ILE A 46 17.26 -0.21 3.40
C ILE A 46 18.50 0.62 3.04
N LEU A 47 19.67 0.21 3.51
CA LEU A 47 20.94 0.90 3.24
C LEU A 47 21.13 1.10 1.72
N PRO A 48 21.36 2.34 1.25
CA PRO A 48 21.66 2.56 -0.15
C PRO A 48 22.94 1.80 -0.52
N GLN A 49 22.86 0.98 -1.56
CA GLN A 49 23.97 0.12 -1.98
C GLN A 49 25.14 0.92 -2.57
N ASN A 50 24.84 2.05 -3.23
CA ASN A 50 25.84 2.94 -3.82
C ASN A 50 25.50 4.39 -3.46
N ILE A 51 26.49 5.13 -2.96
CA ILE A 51 26.35 6.58 -2.76
C ILE A 51 27.23 7.27 -3.82
N PRO A 52 26.63 8.02 -4.76
CA PRO A 52 27.42 8.73 -5.74
C PRO A 52 28.29 9.78 -5.04
N GLU A 53 29.62 9.69 -5.22
CA GLU A 53 30.59 10.61 -4.61
C GLU A 53 30.39 12.07 -5.05
N ASN A 54 29.81 12.28 -6.24
CA ASN A 54 29.67 13.59 -6.86
C ASN A 54 28.31 14.28 -6.58
N LEU A 55 27.39 13.63 -5.86
CA LEU A 55 26.09 14.21 -5.59
C LEU A 55 26.10 14.96 -4.24
N PRO A 56 25.63 16.21 -4.17
CA PRO A 56 25.49 16.90 -2.89
C PRO A 56 24.64 16.07 -1.91
N LEU A 57 25.15 15.86 -0.70
CA LEU A 57 24.52 15.00 0.31
C LEU A 57 23.07 15.43 0.63
N LEU A 58 22.81 16.73 0.63
CA LEU A 58 21.46 17.29 0.80
C LEU A 58 20.52 16.89 -0.35
N LEU A 59 21.01 16.91 -1.60
CA LEU A 59 20.22 16.50 -2.76
C LEU A 59 19.90 15.00 -2.68
N LEU A 60 20.90 14.18 -2.32
CA LEU A 60 20.72 12.74 -2.14
C LEU A 60 19.68 12.43 -1.06
N ALA A 61 19.81 13.06 0.12
CA ALA A 61 18.84 12.92 1.21
C ALA A 61 17.43 13.31 0.80
N THR A 62 17.28 14.37 -0.01
CA THR A 62 15.96 14.82 -0.50
C THR A 62 15.34 13.82 -1.47
N GLN A 63 16.14 13.25 -2.39
CA GLN A 63 15.67 12.22 -3.34
C GLN A 63 15.24 10.94 -2.60
N GLU A 64 16.03 10.49 -1.63
CA GLU A 64 15.76 9.30 -0.83
C GLU A 64 14.54 9.50 0.07
N ALA A 65 14.38 10.69 0.67
CA ALA A 65 13.16 11.06 1.40
C ALA A 65 11.93 11.04 0.49
N PHE A 66 12.01 11.64 -0.70
CA PHE A 66 10.90 11.68 -1.65
C PHE A 66 10.49 10.28 -2.09
N TYR A 67 11.45 9.40 -2.38
CA TYR A 67 11.18 8.02 -2.75
C TYR A 67 10.52 7.23 -1.60
N GLY A 68 11.01 7.38 -0.37
CA GLY A 68 10.37 6.80 0.81
C GLY A 68 8.92 7.27 0.97
N MET A 69 8.68 8.58 0.86
CA MET A 69 7.35 9.20 0.88
C MET A 69 6.43 8.62 -0.20
N MET A 70 6.89 8.44 -1.44
CA MET A 70 6.07 7.87 -2.51
C MET A 70 5.60 6.45 -2.20
N ILE A 71 6.49 5.60 -1.71
CA ILE A 71 6.14 4.23 -1.32
C ILE A 71 5.14 4.27 -0.14
N GLY A 72 5.36 5.17 0.83
CA GLY A 72 4.43 5.37 1.94
C GLY A 72 3.04 5.82 1.49
N ILE A 73 2.96 6.78 0.55
CA ILE A 73 1.69 7.22 -0.07
C ILE A 73 1.00 6.08 -0.80
N LEU A 74 1.74 5.24 -1.52
CA LEU A 74 1.15 4.09 -2.20
C LEU A 74 0.47 3.14 -1.20
N LEU A 75 1.16 2.85 -0.09
CA LEU A 75 0.61 2.01 0.97
C LEU A 75 -0.59 2.68 1.65
N CYS A 76 -0.55 3.99 1.85
CA CYS A 76 -1.68 4.79 2.33
C CYS A 76 -2.89 4.70 1.40
N CYS A 77 -2.69 4.76 0.09
CA CYS A 77 -3.75 4.59 -0.90
C CYS A 77 -4.33 3.16 -0.85
N LEU A 78 -3.49 2.15 -0.69
CA LEU A 78 -3.89 0.76 -0.51
C LEU A 78 -4.76 0.60 0.76
N GLU A 79 -4.29 1.10 1.91
CA GLU A 79 -5.04 1.10 3.17
C GLU A 79 -6.36 1.85 3.05
N LYS A 80 -6.35 3.03 2.42
CA LYS A 80 -7.58 3.80 2.19
C LYS A 80 -8.54 3.06 1.28
N GLY A 81 -8.06 2.40 0.23
CA GLY A 81 -8.85 1.54 -0.64
C GLY A 81 -9.51 0.39 0.11
N LEU A 82 -8.76 -0.28 1.00
CA LEU A 82 -9.28 -1.35 1.87
C LEU A 82 -10.30 -0.82 2.89
N SER A 83 -10.09 0.40 3.41
CA SER A 83 -10.98 1.02 4.42
C SER A 83 -12.20 1.76 3.85
N GLN A 84 -12.21 2.15 2.57
CA GLN A 84 -13.29 2.95 1.97
C GLN A 84 -14.62 2.21 1.79
N THR A 85 -14.68 0.94 2.18
CA THR A 85 -15.93 0.25 2.55
C THR A 85 -16.70 1.00 3.65
N GLY A 86 -16.08 1.94 4.38
CA GLY A 86 -16.71 2.74 5.44
C GLY A 86 -17.73 3.80 4.99
N LYS A 87 -17.71 4.32 3.75
CA LYS A 87 -18.78 5.25 3.29
C LYS A 87 -20.16 4.58 3.11
N TRP A 88 -20.22 3.27 3.28
CA TRP A 88 -21.42 2.45 3.23
C TRP A 88 -22.18 2.47 4.56
N SER A 89 -21.61 3.12 5.59
CA SER A 89 -22.15 3.25 6.95
C SER A 89 -23.16 4.40 7.12
N GLN A 90 -24.19 4.46 6.27
CA GLN A 90 -25.49 4.90 6.81
C GLN A 90 -26.07 3.84 7.78
N VAL A 91 -25.47 2.65 7.82
CA VAL A 91 -25.66 1.66 8.87
C VAL A 91 -24.47 1.72 9.83
N PRO A 92 -24.67 2.12 11.10
CA PRO A 92 -23.59 2.29 12.08
C PRO A 92 -23.17 0.92 12.64
N ILE A 93 -22.69 0.03 11.78
CA ILE A 93 -22.00 -1.17 12.25
C ILE A 93 -20.54 -0.76 12.49
N TYR A 94 -20.30 -0.21 13.68
CA TYR A 94 -18.96 0.14 14.15
C TYR A 94 -18.00 -1.03 13.93
N GLY A 95 -16.93 -0.81 13.15
CA GLY A 95 -15.80 -1.73 13.04
C GLY A 95 -15.72 -2.59 11.77
N ILE A 96 -16.72 -2.62 10.88
CA ILE A 96 -16.62 -3.35 9.61
C ILE A 96 -15.43 -2.86 8.77
N ASP A 97 -15.21 -1.55 8.75
CA ASP A 97 -14.04 -0.91 8.14
C ASP A 97 -12.72 -1.45 8.71
N LYS A 98 -12.64 -1.64 10.03
CA LYS A 98 -11.49 -2.26 10.70
C LYS A 98 -11.34 -3.74 10.36
N TYR A 99 -12.43 -4.49 10.23
CA TYR A 99 -12.40 -5.89 9.82
C TYR A 99 -11.88 -6.07 8.39
N PHE A 100 -12.36 -5.25 7.44
CA PHE A 100 -11.85 -5.29 6.06
C PHE A 100 -10.40 -4.84 5.97
N LEU A 101 -10.00 -3.82 6.73
CA LEU A 101 -8.61 -3.41 6.83
C LEU A 101 -7.74 -4.53 7.41
N LEU A 102 -8.18 -5.19 8.48
CA LEU A 102 -7.47 -6.32 9.09
C LEU A 102 -7.38 -7.52 8.14
N LEU A 103 -8.46 -7.89 7.47
CA LEU A 103 -8.46 -8.95 6.46
C LEU A 103 -7.53 -8.61 5.29
N GLY A 104 -7.55 -7.36 4.83
CA GLY A 104 -6.61 -6.84 3.85
C GLY A 104 -5.16 -6.98 4.31
N TRP A 105 -4.85 -6.63 5.56
CA TRP A 105 -3.52 -6.81 6.13
C TRP A 105 -3.10 -8.27 6.28
N ILE A 106 -3.96 -9.14 6.82
CA ILE A 106 -3.72 -10.59 6.91
C ILE A 106 -3.42 -11.14 5.51
N TYR A 107 -4.19 -10.70 4.53
CA TYR A 107 -4.00 -11.08 3.15
C TYR A 107 -2.65 -10.59 2.60
N LEU A 108 -2.30 -9.32 2.78
CA LEU A 108 -0.99 -8.77 2.39
C LEU A 108 0.17 -9.51 3.07
N LEU A 109 0.02 -9.88 4.35
CA LEU A 109 1.01 -10.69 5.06
C LEU A 109 1.15 -12.09 4.45
N SER A 110 0.04 -12.72 4.04
CA SER A 110 0.03 -14.06 3.45
C SER A 110 0.78 -14.15 2.11
N ILE A 111 0.81 -13.06 1.34
CA ILE A 111 1.50 -12.97 0.04
C ILE A 111 2.91 -12.40 0.17
N GLN A 112 3.48 -12.34 1.38
CA GLN A 112 4.80 -11.78 1.65
C GLN A 112 4.95 -10.31 1.21
N PHE A 113 3.86 -9.54 1.15
CA PHE A 113 3.90 -8.14 0.74
C PHE A 113 4.94 -7.28 1.48
N PRO A 114 5.14 -7.43 2.82
CA PRO A 114 6.18 -6.67 3.51
C PRO A 114 7.59 -6.95 2.97
N TYR A 115 7.89 -8.20 2.59
CA TYR A 115 9.18 -8.54 2.01
C TYR A 115 9.41 -7.78 0.69
N PHE A 116 8.41 -7.77 -0.19
CA PHE A 116 8.48 -7.01 -1.44
C PHE A 116 8.56 -5.51 -1.22
N LEU A 117 7.87 -4.99 -0.21
CA LEU A 117 7.94 -3.59 0.18
C LEU A 117 9.33 -3.20 0.68
N PHE A 118 9.96 -4.02 1.52
CA PHE A 118 11.35 -3.82 1.96
C PHE A 118 12.32 -3.93 0.79
N LEU A 119 12.09 -4.88 -0.14
CA LEU A 119 12.91 -5.03 -1.33
C LEU A 119 12.81 -3.81 -2.27
N ALA A 120 11.61 -3.24 -2.42
CA ALA A 120 11.40 -1.99 -3.16
C ALA A 120 12.06 -0.80 -2.45
N LEU A 121 11.96 -0.70 -1.13
CA LEU A 121 12.68 0.33 -0.37
C LEU A 121 14.20 0.17 -0.44
N ALA A 122 14.73 -1.05 -0.47
CA ALA A 122 16.16 -1.30 -0.57
C ALA A 122 16.71 -1.00 -1.98
N LYS A 123 15.97 -1.39 -3.03
CA LYS A 123 16.35 -1.16 -4.43
C LYS A 123 16.00 0.26 -4.85
N ASN A 124 16.90 1.20 -4.60
CA ASN A 124 16.67 2.57 -5.03
C ASN A 124 17.20 2.85 -6.45
N PRO A 125 16.33 3.17 -7.44
CA PRO A 125 16.80 3.61 -8.75
C PRO A 125 17.64 4.90 -8.68
N PHE A 126 17.37 5.84 -7.78
CA PHE A 126 18.08 7.14 -7.72
C PHE A 126 19.58 7.00 -7.43
N SER A 127 19.96 5.98 -6.65
CA SER A 127 21.34 5.70 -6.30
C SER A 127 22.23 5.33 -7.51
N GLN A 128 21.64 4.87 -8.62
CA GLN A 128 22.38 4.37 -9.77
C GLN A 128 22.38 5.31 -10.99
N GLY A 129 21.49 6.32 -11.06
CA GLY A 129 21.33 7.15 -12.27
C GLY A 129 21.14 8.66 -12.06
N GLY A 130 21.24 9.16 -10.82
CA GLY A 130 21.22 10.61 -10.55
C GLY A 130 19.97 11.34 -11.05
N ILE A 131 20.14 12.55 -11.60
CA ILE A 131 19.06 13.45 -12.05
C ILE A 131 18.22 12.83 -13.18
N GLU A 132 18.80 11.95 -14.00
CA GLU A 132 18.08 11.31 -15.11
C GLU A 132 16.95 10.40 -14.60
N ASN A 133 17.10 9.82 -13.42
CA ASN A 133 16.06 9.02 -12.78
C ASN A 133 14.89 9.84 -12.21
N ILE A 134 15.02 11.16 -12.09
CA ILE A 134 13.86 12.02 -11.75
C ILE A 134 12.79 11.92 -12.84
N ARG A 135 13.19 11.74 -14.10
CA ARG A 135 12.24 11.50 -15.21
C ARG A 135 11.59 10.12 -15.15
N ALA A 136 12.18 9.18 -14.43
CA ALA A 136 11.59 7.87 -14.16
C ALA A 136 10.57 7.92 -13.00
N LEU A 137 10.49 9.00 -12.21
CA LEU A 137 9.51 9.12 -11.11
C LEU A 137 8.05 9.00 -11.58
N PRO A 138 7.60 9.71 -12.64
CA PRO A 138 6.23 9.57 -13.13
C PRO A 138 5.95 8.16 -13.69
N LEU A 139 6.95 7.52 -14.29
CA LEU A 139 6.82 6.15 -14.81
C LEU A 139 6.75 5.13 -13.66
N LEU A 140 7.54 5.31 -12.61
CA LEU A 140 7.45 4.51 -11.39
C LEU A 140 6.07 4.73 -10.74
N PHE A 141 5.58 5.96 -10.68
CA PHE A 141 4.26 6.27 -10.14
C PHE A 141 3.14 5.61 -10.96
N SER A 142 3.22 5.65 -12.29
CA SER A 142 2.22 4.98 -13.14
C SER A 142 2.26 3.47 -12.95
N LYS A 143 3.44 2.84 -12.86
CA LYS A 143 3.59 1.41 -12.57
C LYS A 143 2.98 1.04 -11.20
N LEU A 144 3.33 1.79 -10.15
CA LEU A 144 2.80 1.54 -8.81
C LEU A 144 1.28 1.77 -8.75
N PHE A 145 0.77 2.80 -9.44
CA PHE A 145 -0.67 3.05 -9.56
C PHE A 145 -1.38 1.91 -10.31
N ILE A 146 -0.83 1.44 -11.42
CA ILE A 146 -1.38 0.30 -12.16
C ILE A 146 -1.40 -0.94 -11.27
N LEU A 147 -0.33 -1.20 -10.52
CA LEU A 147 -0.27 -2.32 -9.57
C LEU A 147 -1.36 -2.19 -8.50
N ALA A 148 -1.45 -1.05 -7.83
CA ALA A 148 -2.46 -0.79 -6.81
C ALA A 148 -3.88 -0.92 -7.37
N PHE A 149 -4.12 -0.36 -8.56
CA PHE A 149 -5.38 -0.48 -9.27
C PHE A 149 -5.69 -1.93 -9.61
N THR A 150 -4.72 -2.70 -10.11
CA THR A 150 -4.96 -4.09 -10.51
C THR A 150 -5.23 -4.99 -9.32
N VAL A 151 -4.61 -4.72 -8.16
CA VAL A 151 -4.94 -5.39 -6.90
C VAL A 151 -6.33 -5.01 -6.40
N ALA A 152 -6.70 -3.73 -6.52
CA ALA A 152 -8.02 -3.23 -6.08
C ALA A 152 -9.16 -3.53 -7.08
N PHE A 153 -8.84 -3.76 -8.36
CA PHE A 153 -9.80 -3.85 -9.46
C PHE A 153 -10.81 -4.99 -9.29
N PRO A 154 -10.40 -6.22 -8.90
CA PRO A 154 -11.36 -7.27 -8.59
C PRO A 154 -12.34 -6.82 -7.52
N PHE A 155 -11.85 -6.19 -6.44
CA PHE A 155 -12.70 -5.66 -5.38
C PHE A 155 -13.67 -4.58 -5.91
N LEU A 156 -13.18 -3.63 -6.69
CA LEU A 156 -13.99 -2.57 -7.30
C LEU A 156 -15.05 -3.12 -8.25
N LEU A 157 -14.67 -3.99 -9.19
CA LEU A 157 -15.57 -4.61 -10.16
C LEU A 157 -16.68 -5.36 -9.45
N ALA A 158 -16.28 -6.12 -8.45
CA ALA A 158 -17.15 -6.98 -7.69
C ALA A 158 -18.13 -6.11 -6.85
N MET A 159 -17.66 -5.04 -6.21
CA MET A 159 -18.52 -4.06 -5.51
C MET A 159 -19.48 -3.33 -6.47
N THR A 160 -19.02 -3.04 -7.69
CA THR A 160 -19.87 -2.44 -8.73
C THR A 160 -20.97 -3.41 -9.13
N PHE A 161 -20.65 -4.70 -9.31
CA PHE A 161 -21.62 -5.74 -9.61
C PHE A 161 -22.65 -5.91 -8.50
N TYR A 162 -22.21 -5.84 -7.23
CA TYR A 162 -23.10 -5.84 -6.07
C TYR A 162 -24.12 -4.69 -6.12
N GLU A 163 -23.68 -3.45 -6.36
CA GLU A 163 -24.58 -2.30 -6.44
C GLU A 163 -25.56 -2.40 -7.63
N VAL A 164 -25.12 -2.97 -8.77
CA VAL A 164 -26.02 -3.25 -9.89
C VAL A 164 -27.08 -4.28 -9.52
N LEU A 165 -26.69 -5.40 -8.90
CA LEU A 165 -27.63 -6.45 -8.46
C LEU A 165 -28.62 -5.92 -7.43
N LYS A 166 -28.13 -5.11 -6.48
CA LYS A 166 -28.96 -4.41 -5.49
C LYS A 166 -29.98 -3.53 -6.20
N GLY A 167 -29.54 -2.67 -7.11
CA GLY A 167 -30.41 -1.79 -7.90
C GLY A 167 -31.49 -2.56 -8.68
N LEU A 168 -31.11 -3.68 -9.32
CA LEU A 168 -32.05 -4.58 -10.01
C LEU A 168 -33.05 -5.21 -9.05
N SER A 169 -32.59 -5.72 -7.91
CA SER A 169 -33.47 -6.36 -6.91
C SER A 169 -34.51 -5.39 -6.36
N THR A 170 -34.13 -4.13 -6.08
CA THR A 170 -35.08 -3.10 -5.63
C THR A 170 -36.15 -2.79 -6.66
N ARG A 171 -35.83 -2.86 -7.96
CA ARG A 171 -36.81 -2.64 -9.03
C ARG A 171 -37.78 -3.82 -9.19
N ILE A 172 -37.29 -5.05 -9.01
CA ILE A 172 -38.10 -6.27 -9.19
C ILE A 172 -39.05 -6.49 -8.01
N PHE A 173 -38.55 -6.34 -6.77
CA PHE A 173 -39.30 -6.76 -5.59
C PHE A 173 -40.19 -5.66 -4.99
N LEU A 174 -40.11 -4.41 -5.47
CA LEU A 174 -40.95 -3.22 -5.19
C LEU A 174 -41.22 -2.83 -3.72
N GLN A 175 -41.10 -3.70 -2.72
CA GLN A 175 -41.23 -3.40 -1.30
C GLN A 175 -40.65 -4.57 -0.48
N ASP A 176 -39.89 -4.26 0.57
CA ASP A 176 -39.35 -5.16 1.61
C ASP A 176 -38.01 -5.92 1.44
N SER A 177 -37.29 -5.79 0.32
CA SER A 177 -35.90 -6.33 0.24
C SER A 177 -34.90 -5.64 1.18
N SER A 178 -35.32 -4.59 1.91
CA SER A 178 -34.45 -3.81 2.79
C SER A 178 -33.86 -4.63 3.95
N LYS A 179 -34.51 -5.70 4.43
CA LYS A 179 -33.97 -6.51 5.55
C LYS A 179 -32.76 -7.33 5.13
N TRP A 180 -32.88 -8.13 4.07
CA TRP A 180 -31.78 -8.97 3.57
C TRP A 180 -30.56 -8.15 3.10
N HIS A 181 -30.80 -6.93 2.59
CA HIS A 181 -29.74 -6.01 2.21
C HIS A 181 -29.12 -5.26 3.40
N LYS A 182 -29.88 -5.02 4.48
CA LYS A 182 -29.37 -4.43 5.74
C LYS A 182 -28.55 -5.42 6.56
N GLU A 183 -28.79 -6.73 6.41
CA GLU A 183 -28.16 -7.77 7.23
C GLU A 183 -26.70 -8.08 6.87
N GLY A 184 -26.11 -7.42 5.86
CA GLY A 184 -24.66 -7.53 5.58
C GLY A 184 -24.20 -8.89 5.03
N ILE A 185 -25.09 -9.87 4.90
CA ILE A 185 -24.78 -11.23 4.44
C ILE A 185 -24.23 -11.23 3.02
N LEU A 186 -24.84 -10.46 2.11
CA LEU A 186 -24.39 -10.40 0.72
C LEU A 186 -22.97 -9.79 0.59
N PRO A 187 -22.65 -8.61 1.18
CA PRO A 187 -21.28 -8.11 1.18
C PRO A 187 -20.29 -9.04 1.89
N PHE A 188 -20.72 -9.78 2.91
CA PHE A 188 -19.88 -10.78 3.59
C PHE A 188 -19.54 -12.00 2.71
N LEU A 189 -20.55 -12.62 2.09
CA LEU A 189 -20.36 -13.73 1.13
C LEU A 189 -19.47 -13.31 -0.03
N PHE A 190 -19.65 -12.08 -0.47
CA PHE A 190 -18.92 -11.52 -1.58
C PHE A 190 -17.46 -11.20 -1.23
N ALA A 191 -17.22 -10.71 -0.01
CA ALA A 191 -15.88 -10.57 0.56
C ALA A 191 -15.17 -11.93 0.67
N ILE A 192 -15.89 -13.00 1.06
CA ILE A 192 -15.36 -14.36 1.10
C ILE A 192 -14.96 -14.83 -0.29
N ILE A 193 -15.80 -14.62 -1.31
CA ILE A 193 -15.49 -15.01 -2.69
C ILE A 193 -14.25 -14.27 -3.19
N LEU A 194 -14.16 -12.96 -2.97
CA LEU A 194 -12.97 -12.17 -3.29
C LEU A 194 -11.73 -12.66 -2.54
N PHE A 195 -11.86 -12.99 -1.25
CA PHE A 195 -10.78 -13.53 -0.44
C PHE A 195 -10.31 -14.91 -0.94
N LEU A 196 -11.23 -15.77 -1.37
CA LEU A 196 -10.90 -17.09 -1.95
C LEU A 196 -10.27 -16.97 -3.33
N LEU A 197 -10.66 -15.96 -4.10
CA LEU A 197 -10.11 -15.71 -5.42
C LEU A 197 -8.74 -15.05 -5.33
N ALA A 198 -8.53 -14.08 -4.45
CA ALA A 198 -7.31 -13.28 -4.34
C ALA A 198 -5.97 -14.07 -4.43
N PRO A 199 -5.78 -15.23 -3.79
CA PRO A 199 -4.56 -16.04 -3.88
C PRO A 199 -4.16 -16.47 -5.30
N PHE A 200 -5.10 -16.54 -6.25
CA PHE A 200 -4.81 -17.04 -7.60
C PHE A 200 -4.24 -15.97 -8.54
N TRP A 201 -4.58 -14.69 -8.33
CA TRP A 201 -4.31 -13.60 -9.27
C TRP A 201 -3.17 -12.73 -8.76
N ILE A 202 -3.14 -12.48 -7.45
CA ILE A 202 -2.25 -11.51 -6.85
C ILE A 202 -0.79 -11.97 -6.83
N PRO A 203 -0.44 -13.24 -6.53
CA PRO A 203 0.94 -13.70 -6.69
C PRO A 203 1.41 -13.59 -8.14
N HIS A 204 0.54 -13.89 -9.11
CA HIS A 204 0.87 -13.80 -10.52
C HIS A 204 1.10 -12.35 -10.96
N LEU A 205 0.24 -11.43 -10.51
CA LEU A 205 0.36 -9.98 -10.74
C LEU A 205 1.55 -9.37 -10.02
N LEU A 206 1.80 -9.76 -8.77
CA LEU A 206 2.94 -9.27 -8.00
C LEU A 206 4.24 -9.76 -8.64
N HIS A 207 4.41 -11.04 -8.94
CA HIS A 207 5.61 -11.53 -9.60
C HIS A 207 5.87 -10.82 -10.93
N THR A 208 4.86 -10.76 -11.81
CA THR A 208 5.02 -10.11 -13.13
C THR A 208 5.28 -8.60 -13.02
N SER A 209 4.65 -7.90 -12.08
CA SER A 209 4.81 -6.45 -11.91
C SER A 209 6.08 -6.07 -11.14
N LEU A 210 6.49 -6.89 -10.17
CA LEU A 210 7.72 -6.68 -9.40
C LEU A 210 8.95 -6.97 -10.25
N ASP A 211 8.94 -8.00 -11.10
CA ASP A 211 10.01 -8.20 -12.07
C ASP A 211 10.15 -6.93 -12.94
N GLN A 212 9.05 -6.36 -13.43
CA GLN A 212 9.06 -5.10 -14.19
C GLN A 212 9.41 -3.83 -13.38
N LEU A 213 9.46 -3.90 -12.05
CA LEU A 213 9.88 -2.82 -11.15
C LEU A 213 11.35 -2.98 -10.71
N VAL A 214 11.86 -4.21 -10.75
CA VAL A 214 13.25 -4.57 -10.44
C VAL A 214 14.17 -4.38 -11.63
N PHE A 215 13.67 -4.55 -12.86
CA PHE A 215 14.38 -4.31 -14.13
C PHE A 215 13.97 -2.97 -14.76
#